data_AF-A0A949HZT5-F1
#
_entry.id   AF-A0A949HZT5-F1
#
_cell.length_a   1.000
_cell.length_b   1.000
_cell.length_c   1.000
_cell.angle_alpha   90.00
_cell.angle_beta   90.00
_cell.angle_gamma   90.00
#
_symmetry.space_group_name_H-M   'P 1'
#
loop_
_entity.id
_entity.type
_entity.pdbx_description
1 polymer ?
#
loop_
_entity_poly.entity_id
_entity_poly.type
_entity_poly.pdbx_seq_one_letter_code
_entity_poly.pdbx_strand_id
1 'polypeptide(L)' 'MPFLVDAQTLKAGLIIFRRADVQHRNWYCRIKLPSVDRYKTFSLKTPDINAARDLAFDQDAEVRFSRQARYPCIQKVV' A
#
# COMPACT_ATOMS: atom_id res chain seq x y z
N MET A 1 7.24 -17.02 -13.49
CA MET A 1 7.97 -16.54 -12.30
C MET A 1 7.11 -15.47 -11.63
N PRO A 2 6.77 -15.59 -10.33
CA PRO A 2 5.80 -14.68 -9.72
C PRO A 2 6.43 -13.29 -9.54
N PHE A 3 5.78 -12.28 -10.12
CA PHE A 3 6.14 -10.86 -9.98
C PHE A 3 6.05 -10.35 -8.53
N LEU A 4 5.18 -11.00 -7.74
CA LEU A 4 4.93 -10.73 -6.34
C LEU A 4 5.66 -11.78 -5.49
N VAL A 5 6.50 -11.32 -4.57
CA VAL A 5 7.23 -12.14 -3.60
C VAL A 5 6.78 -11.71 -2.20
N ASP A 6 6.71 -12.66 -1.26
CA ASP A 6 6.32 -12.40 0.13
C ASP A 6 5.01 -11.62 0.28
N ALA A 7 4.00 -11.99 -0.50
CA ALA A 7 2.67 -11.40 -0.37
C ALA A 7 2.06 -11.82 0.98
N GLN A 8 1.75 -10.85 1.83
CA GLN A 8 1.06 -11.05 3.10
C GLN A 8 -0.21 -10.21 3.15
N THR A 9 -1.32 -10.86 3.48
CA THR A 9 -2.61 -10.19 3.71
C THR A 9 -2.67 -9.75 5.16
N LEU A 10 -2.68 -8.45 5.42
CA LEU A 10 -2.79 -7.91 6.78
C LEU A 10 -4.24 -7.79 7.22
N LYS A 11 -5.13 -7.37 6.32
CA LYS A 11 -6.56 -7.15 6.58
C LYS A 11 -7.36 -7.39 5.30
N ALA A 12 -8.67 -7.57 5.42
CA ALA A 12 -9.58 -7.62 4.27
C ALA A 12 -9.43 -6.35 3.40
N GLY A 13 -8.80 -6.51 2.23
CA GLY A 13 -8.51 -5.42 1.30
C GLY A 13 -7.14 -4.74 1.46
N LEU A 14 -6.32 -5.12 2.45
CA LEU A 14 -4.96 -4.59 2.63
C LEU A 14 -3.93 -5.73 2.51
N ILE A 15 -3.12 -5.66 1.46
CA ILE A 15 -2.10 -6.67 1.16
C ILE A 15 -0.74 -5.95 1.07
N ILE A 16 0.28 -6.46 1.76
CA ILE A 16 1.66 -6.04 1.55
C ILE A 16 2.39 -7.07 0.71
N PHE A 17 3.32 -6.63 -0.13
CA PHE A 17 4.09 -7.54 -0.98
C PHE A 17 5.42 -6.90 -1.37
N ARG A 18 6.36 -7.74 -1.80
CA ARG A 18 7.62 -7.33 -2.43
C ARG A 18 7.56 -7.64 -3.91
N ARG A 19 8.30 -6.88 -4.71
CA ARG A 19 8.47 -7.16 -6.14
C ARG A 19 9.80 -7.85 -6.34
N ALA A 20 9.79 -9.03 -6.98
CA ALA A 20 11.01 -9.73 -7.38
C ALA A 20 11.77 -8.98 -8.49
N ASP A 21 11.03 -8.17 -9.25
CA ASP A 21 11.46 -7.50 -10.46
C ASP A 21 12.31 -6.24 -10.20
N VAL A 22 12.31 -5.72 -8.97
CA VAL A 22 13.01 -4.46 -8.65
C VAL A 22 14.19 -4.71 -7.72
N GLN A 23 15.34 -4.08 -8.01
CA GLN A 23 16.59 -4.28 -7.25
C GLN A 23 16.49 -3.88 -5.77
N HIS A 24 15.58 -2.95 -5.42
CA HIS A 24 15.40 -2.52 -4.04
C HIS A 24 14.39 -3.40 -3.29
N ARG A 25 14.72 -3.75 -2.03
CA ARG A 25 13.89 -4.59 -1.15
C ARG A 25 12.70 -3.87 -0.51
N ASN A 26 12.18 -2.85 -1.18
CA ASN A 26 11.10 -2.02 -0.66
C ASN A 26 9.78 -2.78 -0.64
N TRP A 27 9.04 -2.63 0.44
CA TRP A 27 7.67 -3.11 0.56
C TRP A 27 6.71 -2.22 -0.22
N TYR A 28 5.70 -2.89 -0.78
CA TYR A 28 4.56 -2.28 -1.44
C TYR A 28 3.31 -2.68 -0.67
N CYS A 29 2.30 -1.82 -0.67
CA CYS A 29 0.96 -2.18 -0.21
C CYS A 29 -0.05 -2.02 -1.34
N ARG A 30 -1.10 -2.83 -1.28
CA ARG A 30 -2.25 -2.80 -2.16
C ARG A 30 -3.48 -2.65 -1.28
N ILE A 31 -4.21 -1.55 -1.51
CA ILE A 31 -5.39 -1.16 -0.74
C ILE A 31 -6.59 -1.25 -1.66
N LYS A 32 -7.60 -2.04 -1.26
CA LYS A 32 -8.88 -2.11 -1.95
C LYS A 32 -9.66 -0.83 -1.65
N LEU A 33 -10.02 -0.09 -2.70
CA LEU A 33 -10.85 1.08 -2.54
C LEU A 33 -12.28 0.64 -2.20
N PRO A 34 -12.91 1.20 -1.16
CA PRO A 34 -14.27 0.81 -0.79
C PRO A 34 -15.36 1.36 -1.73
N SER A 35 -15.02 2.27 -2.65
CA SER A 35 -15.98 2.90 -3.58
C SER A 35 -15.99 2.32 -4.98
N VAL A 36 -14.90 1.64 -5.35
CA VAL A 36 -14.68 1.11 -6.69
C VAL A 36 -13.99 -0.21 -6.48
N ASP A 37 -14.35 -1.27 -7.19
CA ASP A 37 -13.66 -2.58 -7.13
C ASP A 37 -12.27 -2.52 -7.80
N ARG A 38 -11.51 -1.50 -7.42
CA ARG A 38 -10.15 -1.20 -7.87
C ARG A 38 -9.25 -1.24 -6.67
N TYR A 39 -8.02 -1.62 -6.94
CA TYR A 39 -6.96 -1.63 -5.97
C TYR A 39 -5.99 -0.50 -6.29
N LYS A 40 -5.57 0.24 -5.27
CA LYS A 40 -4.49 1.20 -5.40
C LYS A 40 -3.24 0.62 -4.78
N THR A 41 -2.14 0.68 -5.52
CA THR A 41 -0.84 0.20 -5.09
C THR A 41 0.00 1.38 -4.65
N PHE A 42 0.60 1.31 -3.46
CA PHE A 42 1.52 2.31 -2.93
C PHE A 42 2.87 1.68 -2.60
N SER A 43 3.95 2.43 -2.83
CA SER A 43 5.29 2.06 -2.41
C SER A 43 5.54 2.59 -1.00
N LEU A 44 5.85 1.72 -0.05
CA LEU A 44 6.13 2.10 1.34
C LEU A 44 7.60 2.56 1.53
N LYS A 45 8.43 2.44 0.48
CA LYS A 45 9.85 2.85 0.43
C LYS A 45 10.70 2.35 1.61
N THR A 46 10.24 1.28 2.25
CA THR A 46 10.80 0.74 3.49
C THR A 46 11.10 -0.74 3.27
N PRO A 47 12.28 -1.25 3.68
CA PRO A 47 12.62 -2.67 3.60
C PRO A 47 12.15 -3.47 4.83
N ASP A 48 11.87 -2.80 5.96
CA ASP A 48 11.43 -3.40 7.21
C ASP A 48 9.94 -3.77 7.18
N ILE A 49 9.63 -5.01 7.55
CA ILE A 49 8.25 -5.52 7.51
C ILE A 49 7.36 -4.87 8.57
N ASN A 50 7.88 -4.59 9.78
CA ASN A 50 7.11 -3.99 10.86
C ASN A 50 6.72 -2.56 10.49
N ALA A 51 7.70 -1.74 10.08
CA ALA A 51 7.44 -0.39 9.59
C ALA A 51 6.55 -0.39 8.34
N ALA A 52 6.68 -1.38 7.45
CA ALA A 52 5.77 -1.52 6.31
C ALA A 52 4.31 -1.80 6.74
N ARG A 53 4.09 -2.55 7.83
CA ARG A 53 2.74 -2.76 8.37
C ARG A 53 2.15 -1.46 8.89
N ASP A 54 2.90 -0.74 9.72
CA ASP A 54 2.45 0.53 10.30
C ASP A 54 2.11 1.55 9.21
N LEU A 55 3.01 1.75 8.24
CA LEU A 55 2.78 2.64 7.11
C LEU A 55 1.61 2.19 6.23
N ALA A 56 1.39 0.88 6.07
CA ALA A 56 0.24 0.38 5.32
C ALA A 56 -1.09 0.69 6.04
N PHE A 57 -1.11 0.68 7.38
CA PHE A 57 -2.27 1.10 8.17
C PHE A 57 -2.51 2.61 8.08
N ASP A 58 -1.46 3.42 8.16
CA ASP A 58 -1.57 4.87 7.97
C ASP A 58 -2.14 5.22 6.60
N GLN A 59 -1.66 4.55 5.54
CA GLN A 59 -2.17 4.76 4.18
C GLN A 59 -3.62 4.26 3.99
N ASP A 60 -4.02 3.15 4.60
CA ASP A 60 -5.42 2.71 4.59
C ASP A 60 -6.33 3.71 5.30
N ALA A 61 -5.89 4.24 6.45
CA ALA A 61 -6.60 5.28 7.17
C ALA A 61 -6.70 6.57 6.35
N GLU A 62 -5.60 7.02 5.74
CA GLU A 62 -5.55 8.20 4.88
C GLU A 62 -6.49 8.07 3.68
N VAL A 63 -6.47 6.93 2.97
CA VAL A 63 -7.36 6.68 1.82
C VAL A 63 -8.83 6.66 2.24
N ARG A 64 -9.15 6.13 3.43
CA ARG A 64 -10.51 6.19 3.99
C ARG A 64 -10.89 7.62 4.38
N PHE A 65 -9.97 8.38 4.97
CA PHE A 65 -10.21 9.74 5.45
C PHE A 65 -10.37 10.74 4.30
N SER A 66 -9.52 10.67 3.26
CA SER A 66 -9.63 11.47 2.03
C SER A 66 -10.87 11.12 1.19
N ARG A 67 -11.59 10.03 1.49
CA ARG A 67 -12.91 9.80 0.89
C ARG A 67 -14.01 10.55 1.64
N GLN A 68 -13.90 10.62 2.96
CA GLN A 68 -14.86 11.33 3.82
C GLN A 68 -14.75 12.85 3.65
N ALA A 69 -13.52 13.34 3.63
CA ALA A 69 -13.19 14.74 3.39
C ALA A 69 -12.80 14.85 1.91
N ARG A 70 -13.52 15.64 1.10
CA ARG A 70 -13.29 15.92 -0.34
C ARG A 70 -11.92 16.59 -0.64
N TYR A 71 -10.84 16.14 0.00
CA TYR A 71 -9.50 16.67 -0.15
C TYR A 71 -8.70 15.76 -1.11
N PRO A 72 -8.06 16.34 -2.14
CA PRO A 72 -7.14 15.59 -2.98
C PRO A 72 -5.99 15.15 -2.09
N CYS A 73 -5.88 13.84 -1.85
CA CYS A 73 -4.78 13.23 -1.11
C CYS A 73 -3.46 13.76 -1.68
N ILE A 74 -2.70 14.42 -0.81
CA ILE A 74 -1.52 15.22 -1.12
C ILE A 74 -0.51 14.30 -1.80
N GLN A 75 -0.41 14.46 -3.12
CA GLN A 75 0.61 13.81 -3.91
C GLN A 75 1.93 14.49 -3.52
N LYS A 76 2.65 13.95 -2.54
CA LYS A 76 4.08 14.28 -2.35
C LYS A 76 4.84 13.70 -3.54
N VAL A 77 4.90 14.49 -4.61
CA VAL A 77 5.77 14.32 -5.76
C VAL A 77 6.98 15.21 -5.53
N VAL A 78 8.14 14.54 -5.41
CA VAL A 78 9.52 15.02 -5.53
C VAL A 78 9.97 16.03 -4.48
#